data_AF-A0A511YMH5-F1
#
_entry.id   AF-A0A511YMH5-F1
#
_cell.length_a   1.000
_cell.length_b   1.000
_cell.length_c   1.000
_cell.angle_alpha   90.00
_cell.angle_beta   90.00
_cell.angle_gamma   90.00
#
_symmetry.space_group_name_H-M   'P 1'
#
loop_
_entity.id
_entity.type
_entity.pdbx_description
1 polymer ?
#
loop_
_entity_poly.entity_id
_entity_poly.type
_entity_poly.pdbx_seq_one_letter_code
_entity_poly.pdbx_strand_id
1 'polypeptide(L)'
;MVKKQITKNDEFKGSFLGRVKTKTGKTYFIVKSSYIFNLNKSATAESQIFVYNYKNEFVGYYYLSNINQLPWKLFHNKLYFNNKDCREKIIVDFTTGIPNAINLKCNGVDDLIELK
;
A
#
# COMPACT_ATOMS: atom_id res chain seq x y z
N MET A 1 -4.69 -2.56 12.44
CA MET A 1 -5.64 -2.35 11.32
C MET A 1 -6.94 -1.83 11.89
N VAL A 2 -7.28 -0.59 11.57
CA VAL A 2 -8.56 0.04 11.88
C VAL A 2 -9.56 -0.37 10.81
N LYS A 3 -10.75 -0.78 11.23
CA LYS A 3 -11.89 -1.05 10.35
C LYS A 3 -13.02 -0.14 10.76
N LYS A 4 -13.67 0.50 9.80
CA LYS A 4 -14.80 1.39 10.04
C LYS A 4 -15.89 1.09 9.01
N GLN A 5 -17.04 0.64 9.48
CA GLN A 5 -18.22 0.54 8.63
C GLN A 5 -18.71 1.95 8.30
N ILE A 6 -18.85 2.25 7.02
CA ILE A 6 -19.29 3.57 6.53
C ILE A 6 -20.79 3.54 6.25
N THR A 7 -21.23 2.48 5.56
CA THR A 7 -22.65 2.19 5.35
C THR A 7 -22.90 0.69 5.56
N LYS A 8 -24.15 0.24 5.43
CA LYS A 8 -24.46 -1.21 5.42
C LYS A 8 -23.77 -1.99 4.30
N ASN A 9 -23.30 -1.31 3.25
CA ASN A 9 -22.70 -1.91 2.07
C ASN A 9 -21.21 -1.54 1.89
N ASP A 10 -20.69 -0.61 2.69
CA ASP A 10 -19.35 -0.05 2.49
C ASP A 10 -18.54 -0.04 3.80
N GLU A 11 -17.26 -0.35 3.69
CA GLU A 11 -16.31 -0.44 4.80
C GLU A 11 -14.99 0.20 4.41
N PHE A 12 -14.42 0.99 5.32
CA PHE A 12 -13.04 1.46 5.24
C PHE A 12 -12.13 0.59 6.11
N LYS A 13 -10.97 0.21 5.56
CA LYS A 13 -9.88 -0.45 6.27
C LYS A 13 -8.61 0.37 6.13
N GLY A 14 -7.97 0.68 7.25
CA GLY A 14 -6.71 1.43 7.28
C GLY A 14 -5.69 0.82 8.23
N SER A 15 -4.41 0.92 7.92
CA SER A 15 -3.36 0.55 8.87
C SER A 15 -2.09 1.34 8.62
N PHE A 16 -1.56 1.96 9.67
CA PHE A 16 -0.17 2.37 9.69
C PHE A 16 0.73 1.13 9.62
N LEU A 17 1.70 1.13 8.71
CA LEU A 17 2.68 0.04 8.56
C LEU A 17 3.98 0.34 9.28
N GLY A 18 4.32 1.62 9.45
CA GLY A 18 5.52 2.05 10.14
C GLY A 18 6.18 3.24 9.46
N ARG A 19 7.39 3.54 9.94
CA ARG A 19 8.24 4.61 9.42
C ARG A 19 9.39 4.02 8.61
N VAL A 20 9.81 4.73 7.57
CA VAL A 20 11.07 4.48 6.86
C VAL A 20 12.00 5.65 7.01
N LYS A 21 13.30 5.36 7.14
CA LYS A 21 14.36 6.36 7.24
C LYS A 21 15.35 6.13 6.11
N THR A 22 15.43 7.06 5.18
CA THR A 22 16.34 6.98 4.04
C THR A 22 17.79 7.20 4.47
N LYS A 23 18.75 6.80 3.62
CA LYS A 23 20.18 7.13 3.79
C LYS A 23 20.45 8.64 3.83
N THR A 24 19.61 9.44 3.19
CA THR A 24 19.69 10.91 3.22
C THR A 24 19.09 11.53 4.49
N GLY A 25 18.63 10.71 5.44
CA GLY A 25 18.05 11.15 6.71
C GLY A 25 16.57 11.54 6.64
N LYS A 26 15.95 11.50 5.46
CA LYS A 26 14.50 11.76 5.31
C LYS A 26 13.70 10.63 5.96
N THR A 27 12.63 11.01 6.66
CA THR A 27 11.72 10.05 7.29
C THR A 27 10.34 10.15 6.65
N TYR A 28 9.75 8.98 6.36
CA TYR A 28 8.40 8.87 5.81
C TYR A 28 7.56 7.90 6.63
N PHE A 29 6.25 8.12 6.66
CA PHE A 29 5.25 7.26 7.27
C PHE A 29 4.46 6.56 6.17
N ILE A 30 4.35 5.25 6.28
CA ILE A 30 3.65 4.42 5.29
C ILE A 30 2.33 3.95 5.90
N VAL A 31 1.24 4.27 5.22
CA VAL A 31 -0.12 3.85 5.60
C VAL A 31 -0.71 3.09 4.44
N LYS A 32 -1.35 1.95 4.73
CA LYS A 32 -2.15 1.23 3.75
C LYS A 32 -3.63 1.43 4.02
N SER A 33 -4.43 1.54 2.97
CA SER A 33 -5.87 1.64 3.10
C SER A 33 -6.61 0.91 1.99
N SER A 34 -7.88 0.61 2.25
CA SER A 34 -8.82 0.05 1.30
C SER A 34 -10.22 0.57 1.63
N TYR A 35 -10.87 1.17 0.64
CA TYR A 35 -12.30 1.45 0.68
C TYR A 35 -13.03 0.36 -0.08
N ILE A 36 -13.81 -0.43 0.63
CA ILE A 36 -14.55 -1.56 0.07
C ILE A 36 -16.01 -1.16 -0.04
N PHE A 37 -16.59 -1.33 -1.22
CA PHE A 37 -17.96 -0.95 -1.53
C PHE A 37 -18.71 -2.12 -2.17
N ASN A 38 -20.05 -2.05 -2.12
CA ASN A 38 -20.94 -3.10 -2.64
C ASN A 38 -20.80 -4.48 -1.95
N LEU A 39 -20.48 -4.51 -0.66
CA LEU A 39 -20.20 -5.73 0.12
C LEU A 39 -21.26 -6.84 -0.04
N ASN A 40 -22.54 -6.48 -0.08
CA ASN A 40 -23.65 -7.44 -0.09
C ASN A 40 -24.05 -7.93 -1.51
N LYS A 41 -23.40 -7.45 -2.57
CA LYS A 41 -23.70 -7.84 -3.96
C LYS A 41 -22.47 -8.36 -4.68
N SER A 42 -21.47 -7.49 -4.85
CA SER A 42 -20.21 -7.77 -5.54
C SER A 42 -19.18 -6.82 -4.99
N ALA A 43 -18.47 -7.26 -3.95
CA ALA A 43 -17.53 -6.40 -3.23
C ALA A 43 -16.38 -5.98 -4.15
N THR A 44 -16.18 -4.68 -4.28
CA THR A 44 -15.05 -4.07 -4.99
C THR A 44 -14.28 -3.21 -4.00
N ALA A 45 -12.97 -3.01 -4.24
CA ALA A 45 -12.12 -2.25 -3.35
C ALA A 45 -11.24 -1.27 -4.11
N GLU A 46 -11.20 -0.03 -3.63
CA GLU A 46 -10.16 0.93 -4.00
C GLU A 46 -9.08 0.92 -2.92
N SER A 47 -7.85 0.56 -3.31
CA SER A 47 -6.78 0.33 -2.34
C SER A 47 -5.60 1.25 -2.62
N GLN A 48 -5.00 1.78 -1.55
CA GLN A 48 -3.97 2.81 -1.65
C GLN A 48 -2.88 2.60 -0.61
N ILE A 49 -1.65 2.89 -1.01
CA ILE A 49 -0.51 3.03 -0.09
C ILE A 49 -0.17 4.51 -0.02
N PHE A 50 -0.49 5.15 1.09
CA PHE A 50 -0.21 6.55 1.34
C PHE A 50 1.19 6.73 1.94
N VAL A 51 1.86 7.78 1.50
CA VAL A 51 3.17 8.20 1.98
C VAL A 51 3.04 9.61 2.56
N TYR A 52 3.44 9.76 3.82
CA TYR A 52 3.55 11.06 4.49
C TYR A 52 5.00 11.30 4.88
N ASN A 53 5.41 12.57 4.97
CA ASN A 53 6.73 12.91 5.50
C ASN A 53 6.73 12.96 7.03
N TYR A 54 7.88 13.26 7.65
CA TYR A 54 8.03 13.33 9.11
C TYR A 54 7.14 14.37 9.81
N LYS A 55 6.61 15.36 9.08
CA LYS A 55 5.66 16.37 9.58
C LYS A 55 4.20 15.94 9.42
N ASN A 56 3.95 14.70 8.97
CA ASN A 56 2.64 14.19 8.56
C ASN A 56 2.04 14.92 7.35
N GLU A 57 2.86 15.60 6.54
CA GLU A 57 2.40 16.19 5.28
C GLU A 57 2.33 15.10 4.21
N PHE A 58 1.26 15.12 3.42
CA PHE A 58 1.03 14.17 2.35
C PHE A 58 2.08 14.35 1.23
N VAL A 59 2.73 13.25 0.85
CA VAL A 59 3.76 13.22 -0.21
C VAL A 59 3.21 12.64 -1.50
N GLY A 60 2.39 11.60 -1.38
CA GLY A 60 1.80 10.92 -2.53
C GLY A 60 1.22 9.57 -2.15
N TYR A 61 0.68 8.86 -3.13
CA TYR A 61 0.10 7.54 -2.96
C TYR A 61 0.32 6.62 -4.16
N TYR A 62 0.39 5.33 -3.90
CA TYR A 62 0.28 4.31 -4.95
C TYR A 62 -1.15 3.79 -4.97
N TYR A 63 -1.78 3.82 -6.14
CA TYR A 63 -3.08 3.18 -6.35
C TYR A 63 -2.90 1.70 -6.63
N LEU A 64 -3.79 0.89 -6.06
CA LEU A 64 -3.84 -0.56 -6.22
C LEU A 64 -5.25 -0.96 -6.64
N SER A 65 -5.33 -1.76 -7.69
CA SER A 65 -6.59 -2.22 -8.26
C SER A 65 -7.28 -3.27 -7.38
N ASN A 66 -6.56 -3.91 -6.46
CA ASN A 66 -7.10 -4.97 -5.61
C ASN A 66 -6.54 -4.91 -4.18
N ILE A 67 -7.39 -5.20 -3.18
CA ILE A 67 -7.02 -5.31 -1.77
C ILE A 67 -5.92 -6.36 -1.52
N ASN A 68 -5.86 -7.43 -2.32
CA ASN A 68 -4.84 -8.48 -2.24
C ASN A 68 -3.45 -7.98 -2.62
N GLN A 69 -3.36 -6.86 -3.34
CA GLN A 69 -2.10 -6.21 -3.69
C GLN A 69 -1.57 -5.30 -2.58
N LEU A 70 -2.32 -5.11 -1.48
CA LEU A 70 -1.82 -4.31 -0.37
C LEU A 70 -0.61 -4.99 0.30
N PRO A 71 0.40 -4.19 0.71
CA PRO A 71 1.55 -4.73 1.41
C PRO A 71 1.13 -5.33 2.75
N TRP A 72 1.78 -6.43 3.11
CA TRP A 72 1.53 -7.12 4.37
C TRP A 72 2.19 -6.39 5.53
N LYS A 73 3.47 -6.02 5.39
CA LYS A 73 4.27 -5.40 6.46
C LYS A 73 5.38 -4.51 5.91
N LEU A 74 5.86 -3.61 6.77
CA LEU A 74 7.09 -2.85 6.58
C LEU A 74 8.11 -3.33 7.62
N PHE A 75 9.32 -3.66 7.17
CA PHE A 75 10.39 -4.11 8.07
C PHE A 75 11.76 -3.70 7.52
N HIS A 76 12.57 -3.01 8.34
CA HIS A 76 13.90 -2.50 7.96
C HIS A 76 13.90 -1.74 6.62
N ASN A 77 13.06 -0.71 6.50
CA ASN A 77 12.85 0.09 5.28
C ASN A 77 12.34 -0.69 4.05
N LYS A 78 12.03 -1.98 4.19
CA LYS A 78 11.53 -2.81 3.10
C LYS A 78 10.04 -3.06 3.25
N LEU A 79 9.29 -2.74 2.21
CA LEU A 79 7.85 -2.99 2.11
C LEU A 79 7.63 -4.35 1.46
N TYR A 80 6.98 -5.25 2.20
CA TYR A 80 6.75 -6.62 1.78
C TYR A 80 5.31 -6.78 1.30
N PHE A 81 5.16 -7.25 0.08
CA PHE A 81 3.88 -7.61 -0.51
C PHE A 81 3.66 -9.12 -0.37
N ASN A 82 2.41 -9.51 -0.15
CA ASN A 82 2.02 -10.91 -0.07
C ASN A 82 0.71 -11.08 -0.85
N ASN A 83 0.81 -10.99 -2.17
CA ASN A 83 -0.31 -11.28 -3.03
C ASN A 83 -0.46 -12.80 -3.15
N LYS A 84 -1.52 -13.34 -2.56
CA LYS A 84 -1.76 -14.80 -2.52
C LYS A 84 -1.93 -15.42 -3.90
N ASP A 85 -2.34 -14.61 -4.88
CA ASP A 85 -2.64 -15.05 -6.24
C ASP A 85 -1.39 -15.00 -7.16
N CYS A 86 -0.25 -14.53 -6.62
CA CYS A 86 1.02 -14.42 -7.33
C CYS A 86 2.10 -15.29 -6.69
N ARG A 87 2.98 -15.86 -7.52
CA ARG A 87 4.11 -16.67 -7.04
C ARG A 87 5.25 -15.80 -6.49
N GLU A 88 5.37 -14.58 -7.00
CA GLU A 88 6.44 -13.65 -6.71
C GLU A 88 6.28 -13.01 -5.32
N LYS A 89 7.35 -13.05 -4.53
CA LYS A 89 7.46 -12.24 -3.31
C LYS A 89 8.05 -10.89 -3.68
N ILE A 90 7.21 -9.87 -3.75
CA ILE A 90 7.67 -8.51 -4.07
C ILE A 90 8.13 -7.81 -2.78
N ILE A 91 9.35 -7.30 -2.82
CA ILE A 91 9.98 -6.55 -1.74
C ILE A 91 10.49 -5.24 -2.33
N VAL A 92 9.99 -4.12 -1.81
CA VAL A 92 10.40 -2.78 -2.26
C VAL A 92 11.26 -2.13 -1.18
N ASP A 93 12.44 -1.68 -1.55
CA ASP A 93 13.39 -1.05 -0.62
C ASP A 93 13.27 0.48 -0.67
N PHE A 94 12.93 1.10 0.47
CA PHE A 94 12.82 2.56 0.61
C PHE A 94 14.09 3.22 1.16
N THR A 95 15.20 2.49 1.24
CA THR A 95 16.46 2.99 1.82
C THR A 95 17.04 4.19 1.05
N THR A 96 16.88 4.24 -0.27
CA THR A 96 17.35 5.36 -1.11
C THR A 96 16.32 6.46 -1.30
N GLY A 97 15.06 6.23 -0.90
CA GLY A 97 13.95 7.14 -1.14
C GLY A 97 12.64 6.39 -1.37
N ILE A 98 11.58 7.16 -1.59
CA ILE A 98 10.29 6.62 -2.03
C ILE A 98 10.37 6.47 -3.56
N PRO A 99 10.22 5.27 -4.12
CA PRO A 99 10.37 5.06 -5.56
C PRO A 99 9.20 5.66 -6.33
N ASN A 100 9.46 6.24 -7.50
CA ASN A 100 8.37 6.81 -8.31
C ASN A 100 7.42 5.73 -8.87
N ALA A 101 7.88 4.48 -8.97
CA ALA A 101 7.07 3.36 -9.40
C ALA A 101 7.45 2.07 -8.66
N ILE A 102 6.49 1.16 -8.52
CA ILE A 102 6.66 -0.18 -7.97
C ILE A 102 6.13 -1.16 -9.01
N ASN A 103 6.88 -2.21 -9.33
CA ASN A 103 6.39 -3.31 -10.16
C ASN A 103 5.86 -4.43 -9.25
N LEU A 104 4.54 -4.60 -9.22
CA LEU A 104 3.84 -5.70 -8.53
C LEU A 104 3.71 -6.94 -9.42
N LYS A 105 4.77 -7.26 -10.15
CA LYS A 105 4.85 -8.40 -11.08
C LYS A 105 4.15 -9.64 -10.52
N CYS A 106 3.23 -10.18 -11.31
CA CYS A 106 2.42 -11.33 -10.93
C CYS A 106 2.42 -12.37 -12.04
N ASN A 107 2.85 -13.59 -11.72
CA ASN A 107 2.87 -14.72 -12.64
C ASN A 107 3.57 -14.40 -13.97
N GLY A 108 4.71 -13.70 -13.90
CA GLY A 108 5.48 -13.30 -15.08
C GLY A 108 5.03 -12.01 -15.78
N VAL A 109 3.88 -11.44 -15.44
CA VAL A 109 3.34 -10.22 -16.05
C VAL A 109 3.66 -9.02 -15.16
N ASP A 110 4.22 -7.97 -15.76
CA ASP A 110 4.53 -6.72 -15.07
C ASP A 110 3.25 -5.94 -14.72
N ASP A 111 3.21 -5.37 -13.53
CA ASP A 111 2.12 -4.53 -13.02
C ASP A 111 2.71 -3.30 -12.34
N LEU A 112 2.92 -2.25 -13.13
CA LEU A 112 3.56 -1.02 -12.68
C LEU A 112 2.53 -0.07 -12.05
N ILE A 113 2.75 0.25 -10.78
CA ILE A 113 2.01 1.30 -10.06
C ILE A 113 2.91 2.49 -9.80
N GLU A 114 2.43 3.68 -10.13
CA GLU A 114 3.17 4.93 -9.99
C GLU A 114 2.74 5.69 -8.73
N LEU A 115 3.68 6.43 -8.16
CA LEU A 115 3.44 7.38 -7.10
C LEU A 115 2.73 8.61 -7.70
N LYS A 116 1.51 8.87 -7.25
CA LYS A 116 0.71 10.04 -7.61
C LYS A 116 0.72 11.08 -6.50
#